data_AF-A0A644XRE0-F1
#
_entry.id   AF-A0A644XRE0-F1
#
_cell.length_a   1.000
_cell.length_b   1.000
_cell.length_c   1.000
_cell.angle_alpha   90.00
_cell.angle_beta   90.00
_cell.angle_gamma   90.00
#
_symmetry.space_group_name_H-M   'P 1'
#
loop_
_entity.id
_entity.type
_entity.pdbx_description
1 polymer ?
#
loop_
_entity_poly.entity_id
_entity_poly.type
_entity_poly.pdbx_seq_one_letter_code
_entity_poly.pdbx_strand_id
1 'polypeptide(L)'
;MNEGNIIHTIVYTLTRPLMGLNRGLSAIGLTTIIAFINVFIPSASSKAAILMPIIKPITEVLGMNAQIAVQAFQFGDGFTNILSPALGWTVGSCAAANVPFEKWFKWALPPVVIMTLVSFVWIFILNTIGWVA
;
A
#
# COMPACT_ATOMS: atom_id res chain seq x y z
N MET A 1 -23.27 -8.59 -1.94
CA MET A 1 -21.94 -7.95 -2.10
C MET A 1 -22.08 -6.42 -2.11
N ASN A 2 -22.87 -5.85 -1.20
CA ASN A 2 -23.33 -4.46 -1.36
C ASN A 2 -23.60 -3.76 -0.01
N GLU A 3 -22.72 -3.94 0.97
CA GLU A 3 -22.98 -3.41 2.31
C GLU A 3 -21.74 -2.70 2.84
N GLY A 4 -21.81 -1.36 2.85
CA GLY A 4 -20.86 -0.50 3.53
C GLY A 4 -19.77 0.10 2.64
N ASN A 5 -20.13 0.76 1.52
CA ASN A 5 -19.25 1.59 0.67
C ASN A 5 -18.36 2.62 1.41
N ILE A 6 -18.31 2.63 2.74
CA ILE A 6 -17.46 3.41 3.62
C ILE A 6 -15.99 3.29 3.21
N ILE A 7 -15.45 2.07 3.03
CA ILE A 7 -14.06 1.90 2.57
C ILE A 7 -13.89 2.51 1.17
N HIS A 8 -14.86 2.30 0.28
CA HIS A 8 -14.83 2.87 -1.07
C HIS A 8 -14.80 4.41 -1.03
N THR A 9 -15.62 5.03 -0.17
CA THR A 9 -15.67 6.48 0.01
C THR A 9 -14.42 7.04 0.68
N ILE A 10 -13.83 6.32 1.65
CA ILE A 10 -12.57 6.71 2.29
C ILE A 10 -11.45 6.71 1.26
N VAL A 11 -11.29 5.61 0.52
CA VAL A 11 -10.26 5.49 -0.54
C VAL A 11 -10.48 6.54 -1.61
N TYR A 12 -11.71 6.73 -2.09
CA TYR A 12 -12.03 7.74 -3.11
C TYR A 12 -11.75 9.17 -2.62
N THR A 13 -12.10 9.48 -1.37
CA THR A 13 -11.81 10.79 -0.76
C THR A 13 -10.31 11.01 -0.58
N LEU A 14 -9.57 9.99 -0.18
CA LEU A 14 -8.10 10.06 -0.01
C LEU A 14 -7.36 10.16 -1.33
N THR A 15 -7.92 9.64 -2.42
CA THR A 15 -7.32 9.66 -3.77
C THR A 15 -7.72 10.88 -4.60
N ARG A 16 -8.78 11.61 -4.22
CA ARG A 16 -9.17 12.89 -4.84
C ARG A 16 -8.03 13.93 -4.96
N PRO A 17 -7.19 14.15 -3.94
CA PRO A 17 -6.04 15.06 -4.03
C PRO A 17 -4.98 14.61 -5.04
N LEU A 18 -4.91 13.30 -5.33
CA LEU A 18 -3.92 12.75 -6.28
C LEU A 18 -4.23 13.14 -7.73
N MET A 19 -5.49 13.51 -8.03
CA MET A 19 -5.91 13.94 -9.37
C MET A 19 -5.30 15.28 -9.81
N GLY A 20 -4.80 16.10 -8.86
CA GLY A 20 -4.13 17.36 -9.16
C GLY A 20 -2.60 17.28 -9.18
N LEU A 21 -2.02 16.10 -8.90
CA LEU A 21 -0.58 15.90 -8.80
C LEU A 21 0.03 15.37 -10.11
N ASN A 22 1.31 15.64 -10.32
CA ASN A 22 2.08 15.03 -11.42
C ASN A 22 2.08 13.50 -11.27
N ARG A 23 2.01 12.75 -12.38
CA ARG A 23 1.88 11.28 -12.42
C ARG A 23 2.79 10.56 -11.42
N GLY A 24 4.07 10.96 -11.34
CA GLY A 24 5.04 10.37 -10.40
C GLY A 24 4.66 10.56 -8.92
N LEU A 25 4.16 11.73 -8.55
CA LEU A 25 3.70 12.05 -7.19
C LEU A 25 2.38 11.34 -6.87
N SER A 26 1.48 11.20 -7.85
CA SER A 26 0.21 10.48 -7.68
C SER A 26 0.45 8.99 -7.39
N ALA A 27 1.47 8.39 -8.00
CA ALA A 27 1.87 7.00 -7.76
C ALA A 27 2.40 6.77 -6.33
N ILE A 28 3.26 7.67 -5.85
CA ILE A 28 3.80 7.66 -4.47
C ILE A 28 2.67 7.86 -3.46
N GLY A 29 1.76 8.79 -3.72
CA GLY A 29 0.60 9.04 -2.88
C GLY A 29 -0.34 7.83 -2.79
N LEU A 30 -0.56 7.13 -3.91
CA LEU A 30 -1.36 5.91 -3.93
C LEU A 30 -0.76 4.81 -3.04
N THR A 31 0.55 4.56 -3.13
CA THR A 31 1.27 3.63 -2.25
C THR A 31 1.15 4.00 -0.78
N THR A 32 1.24 5.28 -0.47
CA THR A 32 1.15 5.79 0.91
C THR A 32 -0.24 5.58 1.50
N ILE A 33 -1.30 5.83 0.72
CA ILE A 33 -2.69 5.58 1.15
C ILE A 33 -2.90 4.07 1.41
N ILE A 34 -2.39 3.21 0.53
CA ILE A 34 -2.51 1.76 0.67
C ILE A 34 -1.75 1.28 1.92
N ALA A 35 -0.55 1.80 2.15
CA ALA A 35 0.23 1.52 3.36
C ALA A 35 -0.51 1.94 4.63
N PHE A 36 -1.20 3.09 4.61
CA PHE A 36 -2.01 3.54 5.75
C PHE A 36 -3.22 2.62 5.99
N ILE A 37 -3.92 2.22 4.93
CA ILE A 37 -5.05 1.28 5.01
C ILE A 37 -4.58 -0.09 5.52
N ASN A 38 -3.36 -0.51 5.18
CA ASN A 38 -2.81 -1.78 5.62
C ASN A 38 -2.72 -1.91 7.15
N VAL A 39 -2.49 -0.80 7.86
CA VAL A 39 -2.48 -0.82 9.33
C VAL A 39 -3.83 -1.30 9.90
N PHE A 40 -4.94 -1.02 9.23
CA PHE A 40 -6.29 -1.41 9.65
C PHE A 40 -6.73 -2.75 9.06
N ILE A 41 -6.35 -3.03 7.81
CA ILE A 41 -6.70 -4.26 7.11
C ILE A 41 -5.39 -4.97 6.74
N PRO A 42 -4.89 -5.90 7.55
CA PRO A 42 -3.62 -6.58 7.26
C PRO A 42 -3.68 -7.58 6.09
N SER A 43 -4.88 -8.03 5.70
CA SER A 43 -5.04 -9.09 4.68
C SER A 43 -4.90 -8.56 3.24
N ALA A 44 -3.81 -8.96 2.56
CA ALA A 44 -3.52 -8.59 1.16
C ALA A 44 -4.66 -8.95 0.21
N SER A 45 -5.23 -10.16 0.33
CA SER A 45 -6.32 -10.64 -0.54
C SER A 45 -7.62 -9.85 -0.31
N SER A 46 -7.95 -9.54 0.96
CA SER A 46 -9.14 -8.76 1.29
C SER A 46 -9.03 -7.31 0.81
N LYS A 47 -7.83 -6.72 0.93
CA LYS A 47 -7.53 -5.40 0.38
C LYS A 47 -7.61 -5.40 -1.14
N ALA A 48 -6.99 -6.35 -1.82
CA ALA A 48 -7.00 -6.41 -3.28
C ALA A 48 -8.43 -6.52 -3.83
N ALA A 49 -9.28 -7.35 -3.21
CA ALA A 49 -10.67 -7.50 -3.62
C ALA A 49 -11.48 -6.19 -3.52
N ILE A 50 -11.17 -5.32 -2.55
CA ILE A 50 -11.88 -4.06 -2.32
C ILE A 50 -11.26 -2.89 -3.09
N LEU A 51 -9.92 -2.83 -3.14
CA LEU A 51 -9.15 -1.72 -3.70
C LEU A 51 -9.01 -1.80 -5.23
N MET A 52 -8.82 -3.00 -5.81
CA MET A 52 -8.60 -3.13 -7.26
C MET A 52 -9.73 -2.52 -8.12
N PRO A 53 -11.03 -2.72 -7.79
CA PRO A 53 -12.13 -2.09 -8.53
C PRO A 53 -12.13 -0.55 -8.48
N ILE A 54 -11.55 0.04 -7.43
CA ILE A 54 -11.48 1.49 -7.21
C ILE A 54 -10.21 2.07 -7.83
N ILE A 55 -9.09 1.37 -7.69
CA ILE A 55 -7.78 1.79 -8.19
C ILE A 55 -7.79 1.86 -9.72
N LYS A 56 -8.45 0.92 -10.39
CA LYS A 56 -8.53 0.89 -11.86
C LYS A 56 -9.05 2.21 -12.47
N PRO A 57 -10.25 2.73 -12.14
CA PRO A 57 -10.74 3.99 -12.69
C PRO A 57 -9.88 5.19 -12.26
N ILE A 58 -9.29 5.17 -11.05
CA ILE A 58 -8.37 6.23 -10.61
C ILE A 58 -7.12 6.27 -11.49
N THR A 59 -6.57 5.11 -11.84
CA THR A 59 -5.36 5.03 -12.68
C THR A 59 -5.61 5.47 -14.11
N GLU A 60 -6.80 5.18 -14.65
CA GLU A 60 -7.24 5.67 -15.96
C GLU A 60 -7.37 7.21 -15.96
N VAL A 61 -7.96 7.80 -14.92
CA VAL A 61 -8.08 9.27 -14.76
C VAL A 61 -6.71 9.95 -14.58
N LEU A 62 -5.79 9.30 -13.86
CA LEU A 62 -4.42 9.78 -13.66
C LEU A 62 -3.53 9.59 -14.91
N GLY A 63 -4.01 8.91 -15.95
CA GLY A 63 -3.23 8.55 -17.13
C GLY A 63 -2.04 7.67 -16.78
N MET A 64 -2.17 6.85 -15.73
CA MET A 64 -1.17 5.89 -15.26
C MET A 64 -1.56 4.48 -15.69
N ASN A 65 -0.57 3.63 -15.95
CA ASN A 65 -0.84 2.23 -16.25
C ASN A 65 -1.38 1.50 -15.00
N ALA A 66 -2.38 0.64 -15.18
CA ALA A 66 -2.91 -0.21 -14.13
C ALA A 66 -1.82 -1.08 -13.46
N GLN A 67 -0.80 -1.51 -14.22
CA GLN A 67 0.33 -2.30 -13.68
C GLN A 67 1.16 -1.52 -12.66
N ILE A 68 1.37 -0.21 -12.88
CA ILE A 68 2.07 0.65 -11.93
C ILE A 68 1.27 0.74 -10.63
N ALA A 69 -0.06 0.76 -10.73
CA ALA A 69 -0.94 0.78 -9.58
C ALA A 69 -0.93 -0.53 -8.79
N VAL A 70 -0.85 -1.68 -9.49
CA VAL A 70 -0.68 -2.99 -8.86
C VAL A 70 0.67 -3.06 -8.14
N GLN A 71 1.76 -2.55 -8.72
CA GLN A 71 3.03 -2.47 -8.00
C GLN A 71 2.97 -1.52 -6.82
N ALA A 72 2.34 -0.35 -6.99
CA ALA A 72 2.13 0.59 -5.90
C ALA A 72 1.36 -0.06 -4.73
N PHE A 73 0.38 -0.91 -5.04
CA PHE A 73 -0.32 -1.72 -4.07
C PHE A 73 0.58 -2.76 -3.41
N GLN A 74 1.30 -3.57 -4.18
CA GLN A 74 2.16 -4.62 -3.64
C GLN A 74 3.28 -4.07 -2.74
N PHE A 75 3.91 -2.96 -3.12
CA PHE A 75 4.93 -2.31 -2.30
C PHE A 75 4.33 -1.70 -1.03
N GLY A 76 3.18 -1.01 -1.15
CA GLY A 76 2.48 -0.44 -0.01
C GLY A 76 2.08 -1.51 1.00
N ASP A 77 1.53 -2.62 0.52
CA ASP A 77 1.05 -3.76 1.31
C ASP A 77 2.20 -4.55 1.95
N GLY A 78 3.21 -4.94 1.16
CA GLY A 78 4.27 -5.83 1.60
C GLY A 78 5.10 -5.27 2.75
N PHE A 79 5.45 -3.98 2.70
CA PHE A 79 6.32 -3.38 3.72
C PHE A 79 5.59 -3.11 5.04
N THR A 80 4.33 -2.67 4.98
CA THR A 80 3.56 -2.40 6.22
C THR A 80 3.06 -3.68 6.89
N ASN A 81 2.99 -4.81 6.17
CA ASN A 81 2.71 -6.12 6.77
C ASN A 81 3.80 -6.57 7.77
N ILE A 82 5.05 -6.15 7.59
CA ILE A 82 6.14 -6.51 8.51
C ILE A 82 5.94 -5.85 9.89
N LEU A 83 5.25 -4.71 9.93
CA LEU A 83 5.00 -3.92 11.14
C LEU A 83 3.62 -4.15 11.76
N SER A 84 2.66 -4.72 11.02
CA SER A 84 1.28 -4.75 11.49
C SER A 84 1.11 -5.73 12.67
N PRO A 85 0.65 -5.24 13.84
CA PRO A 85 0.39 -6.10 15.00
C PRO A 85 -0.83 -7.01 14.79
N ALA A 86 -1.65 -6.73 13.77
CA ALA A 86 -2.84 -7.51 13.45
C ALA A 86 -2.53 -8.72 12.55
N LEU A 87 -1.27 -8.90 12.13
CA LEU A 87 -0.85 -10.08 11.37
C LEU A 87 -0.43 -11.22 12.30
N GLY A 88 -1.24 -12.27 12.31
CA GLY A 88 -0.96 -13.50 13.06
C GLY A 88 0.37 -14.16 12.68
N TRP A 89 0.85 -13.98 11.44
CA TRP A 89 2.20 -14.41 11.04
C TRP A 89 3.29 -13.67 11.84
N THR A 90 3.27 -12.34 11.84
CA THR A 90 4.30 -11.51 12.49
C THR A 90 4.30 -11.71 14.01
N VAL A 91 3.11 -11.71 14.62
CA VAL A 91 2.96 -11.94 16.07
C VAL A 91 3.28 -13.40 16.43
N GLY A 92 2.88 -14.35 15.58
CA GLY A 92 3.18 -15.78 15.77
C GLY A 92 4.68 -16.10 15.69
N SER A 93 5.41 -15.49 14.75
CA SER A 93 6.87 -15.60 14.68
C SER A 93 7.57 -14.96 15.88
N CYS A 94 7.09 -13.80 16.36
CA CYS A 94 7.62 -13.18 17.58
C CYS A 94 7.38 -14.05 18.81
N ALA A 95 6.21 -14.66 18.93
CA ALA A 95 5.86 -15.58 20.00
C ALA A 95 6.73 -16.85 19.96
N ALA A 96 6.94 -17.44 18.78
CA ALA A 96 7.83 -18.59 18.59
C ALA A 96 9.30 -18.28 18.94
N ALA A 97 9.74 -17.04 18.69
CA ALA A 97 11.09 -16.57 18.99
C ALA A 97 11.27 -16.06 20.44
N ASN A 98 10.21 -16.04 21.27
CA ASN A 98 10.21 -15.43 22.61
C ASN A 98 10.66 -13.95 22.62
N VAL A 99 10.34 -13.21 21.56
CA VAL A 99 10.69 -11.78 21.44
C VAL A 99 9.44 -10.92 21.69
N PRO A 100 9.49 -9.94 22.61
CA PRO A 100 8.41 -8.98 22.79
C PRO A 100 8.15 -8.21 21.49
N PHE A 101 6.89 -8.10 21.07
CA PHE A 101 6.52 -7.42 19.82
C PHE A 101 7.02 -5.97 19.78
N GLU A 102 7.08 -5.26 20.92
CA GLU A 102 7.63 -3.90 20.97
C GLU A 102 9.10 -3.84 20.53
N LYS A 103 9.89 -4.86 20.89
CA LYS A 103 11.30 -4.96 20.49
C LYS A 103 11.42 -5.27 19.00
N TRP A 104 10.56 -6.14 18.48
CA TRP A 104 10.45 -6.42 17.05
C TRP A 104 10.06 -5.17 16.26
N PHE A 105 9.04 -4.44 16.71
CA PHE A 105 8.54 -3.24 16.05
C PHE A 105 9.64 -2.18 15.92
N LYS A 106 10.37 -1.88 17.00
CA LYS A 106 11.50 -0.93 16.97
C LYS A 106 12.64 -1.39 16.05
N TRP A 107 12.85 -2.69 15.93
CA TRP A 107 13.88 -3.26 15.04
C TRP A 107 13.45 -3.26 13.57
N ALA A 108 12.18 -3.59 13.30
CA ALA A 108 11.61 -3.68 11.96
C ALA A 108 11.25 -2.31 11.36
N LEU A 109 11.00 -1.29 12.18
CA LEU A 109 10.64 0.05 11.73
C LEU A 109 11.72 0.68 10.80
N PRO A 110 13.01 0.77 11.19
CA PRO A 110 14.03 1.34 10.32
C PRO A 110 14.15 0.65 8.94
N PRO A 111 14.25 -0.69 8.81
CA PRO A 111 14.33 -1.32 7.49
C PRO A 111 13.05 -1.14 6.67
N VAL A 112 11.87 -1.15 7.29
CA VAL A 112 10.61 -0.92 6.58
C VAL A 112 10.52 0.51 6.03
N VAL A 113 10.99 1.51 6.78
CA VAL A 113 11.06 2.89 6.30
C VAL A 113 12.01 3.00 5.11
N ILE A 114 13.20 2.38 5.18
CA ILE A 114 14.16 2.37 4.07
C ILE A 114 13.56 1.71 2.83
N MET A 115 12.92 0.55 2.98
CA MET A 115 12.27 -0.15 1.87
C MET A 115 11.11 0.66 1.25
N THR A 116 10.35 1.37 2.08
CA THR A 116 9.29 2.27 1.62
C THR A 116 9.87 3.41 0.78
N LEU A 117 10.96 4.04 1.24
CA LEU A 117 11.64 5.10 0.48
C LEU A 117 12.20 4.57 -0.84
N VAL A 118 12.83 3.39 -0.85
CA VAL A 118 13.32 2.73 -2.07
C VAL A 118 12.16 2.44 -3.02
N SER A 119 11.01 2.03 -2.51
CA SER A 119 9.83 1.77 -3.33
C SER A 119 9.27 3.03 -3.99
N PHE A 120 9.36 4.19 -3.33
CA PHE A 120 8.94 5.45 -3.93
C PHE A 120 9.84 5.83 -5.11
N VAL A 121 11.16 5.62 -4.98
CA VAL A 121 12.10 5.81 -6.09
C VAL A 121 11.80 4.83 -7.22
N TRP A 122 11.53 3.56 -6.90
CA TRP A 122 11.24 2.53 -7.89
C TRP A 122 9.94 2.79 -8.66
N ILE A 123 8.87 3.17 -7.96
CA ILE A 123 7.57 3.53 -8.57
C ILE A 123 7.70 4.79 -9.43
N PHE A 124 8.50 5.76 -8.99
CA PHE A 124 8.77 6.97 -9.78
C PHE A 124 9.45 6.61 -11.11
N ILE A 125 10.47 5.73 -11.06
CA ILE A 125 11.19 5.24 -12.25
C ILE A 125 10.26 4.42 -13.17
N LEU A 126 9.45 3.51 -12.61
CA LEU A 126 8.51 2.71 -13.40
C LEU A 126 7.47 3.59 -14.12
N ASN A 127 7.07 4.69 -13.49
CA ASN A 127 6.13 5.64 -14.08
C ASN A 127 6.76 6.47 -15.20
N THR A 128 8.00 6.93 -15.04
CA THR A 128 8.69 7.67 -16.10
C THR A 128 9.02 6.80 -17.32
N ILE A 129 9.31 5.52 -17.11
CA ILE A 129 9.52 4.54 -18.19
C ILE A 129 8.20 4.15 -18.87
N GLY A 130 7.05 4.46 -18.24
CA GLY A 130 5.74 4.05 -18.76
C GLY A 130 5.59 2.54 -18.79
N TRP A 131 6.13 1.84 -17.79
CA TRP A 131 6.19 0.39 -17.79
C TRP A 131 4.79 -0.24 -17.91
N VAL A 132 4.64 -1.06 -18.94
CA VAL A 132 3.46 -1.88 -19.21
C VAL A 132 3.97 -3.30 -19.26
N ALA A 133 3.73 -4.07 -18.19
CA ALA A 133 3.98 -5.50 -18.19
C ALA A 133 3.03 -6.22 -19.15
#